data_AF-A0A9D5W5C2-F1
#
_entry.id   AF-A0A9D5W5C2-F1
#
_cell.length_a   1.000
_cell.length_b   1.000
_cell.length_c   1.000
_cell.angle_alpha   90.00
_cell.angle_beta   90.00
_cell.angle_gamma   90.00
#
_symmetry.space_group_name_H-M   'P 1'
#
loop_
_entity.id
_entity.type
_entity.pdbx_description
1 polymer ?
#
loop_
_entity_poly.entity_id
_entity_poly.type
_entity_poly.pdbx_seq_one_letter_code
_entity_poly.pdbx_strand_id
1 'polypeptide(L)'
;MPATPSDLQGRSRGAESGAAEGRGTGVPARHLIRGERGEAAAEAELLRRGYAVVERNWRCRGGEIDLVCRQGATLVFVEVKTRDARGRQMPVEALSPTKKSRLLTAASRYLSEKNLWDRPCRFDLAAVTADGEGMSVRVERDVIQAASAAAGAWQPW
;
A
#
# COMPACT_ATOMS: atom_id res chain seq x y z
N MET A 1 48.18 58.30 -31.49
CA MET A 1 48.15 57.69 -32.83
C MET A 1 47.46 56.33 -32.71
N PRO A 2 46.65 55.93 -33.71
CA PRO A 2 45.27 55.42 -33.64
C PRO A 2 45.21 53.88 -33.84
N ALA A 3 44.11 53.13 -33.92
CA ALA A 3 42.83 53.33 -34.61
C ALA A 3 41.74 52.33 -34.17
N THR A 4 40.47 52.71 -34.37
CA THR A 4 39.26 51.87 -34.57
C THR A 4 39.24 51.29 -36.00
N PRO A 5 38.44 50.25 -36.36
CA PRO A 5 36.97 50.32 -36.61
C PRO A 5 36.16 49.09 -36.09
N SER A 6 34.87 49.21 -35.74
CA SER A 6 33.66 49.01 -36.58
C SER A 6 33.62 47.62 -37.27
N ASP A 7 32.61 46.76 -37.22
CA ASP A 7 31.14 46.87 -37.07
C ASP A 7 30.58 45.51 -36.63
N LEU A 8 29.43 45.49 -35.92
CA LEU A 8 28.26 44.72 -36.38
C LEU A 8 27.06 45.00 -35.48
N GLN A 9 26.09 45.71 -36.07
CA GLN A 9 24.73 45.81 -35.59
C GLN A 9 24.02 44.46 -35.75
N GLY A 10 23.50 43.92 -34.65
CA GLY A 10 22.59 42.79 -34.62
C GLY A 10 21.41 43.13 -33.73
N ARG A 11 20.25 43.35 -34.34
CA ARG A 11 18.98 43.67 -33.69
C ARG A 11 18.41 42.43 -32.99
N SER A 12 17.95 42.57 -31.74
CA SER A 12 16.94 41.69 -31.13
C SER A 12 16.10 42.55 -30.19
N ARG A 13 14.97 43.09 -30.65
CA ARG A 13 13.61 42.55 -30.46
C ARG A 13 13.40 41.96 -29.06
N GLY A 14 12.59 42.68 -28.28
CA GLY A 14 12.10 42.22 -27.00
C GLY A 14 11.15 41.02 -27.12
N ALA A 15 11.06 40.32 -26.00
CA ALA A 15 9.93 39.52 -25.51
C ALA A 15 10.22 39.41 -24.00
N GLU A 16 9.64 40.25 -23.16
CA GLU A 16 8.33 40.04 -22.56
C GLU A 16 8.13 38.61 -22.02
N SER A 17 8.13 38.57 -20.70
CA SER A 17 7.51 37.61 -19.78
C SER A 17 6.47 36.65 -20.38
N GLY A 18 6.55 35.38 -19.97
CA GLY A 18 5.46 34.43 -20.18
C GLY A 18 5.73 33.06 -19.55
N ALA A 19 5.22 32.89 -18.33
CA ALA A 19 4.68 31.67 -17.74
C ALA A 19 5.36 30.32 -18.07
N ALA A 20 6.13 29.79 -17.10
CA ALA A 20 6.27 28.35 -16.91
C ALA A 20 5.04 27.81 -16.16
N GLU A 21 3.93 27.61 -16.87
CA GLU A 21 2.83 26.72 -16.47
C GLU A 21 2.98 25.39 -17.25
N GLY A 22 2.76 24.19 -16.71
CA GLY A 22 2.24 23.84 -15.41
C GLY A 22 2.75 22.46 -14.98
N ARG A 23 3.13 22.37 -13.71
CA ARG A 23 3.16 21.09 -13.00
C ARG A 23 1.70 20.78 -12.68
N GLY A 24 1.13 19.82 -13.40
CA GLY A 24 -0.23 19.36 -13.15
C GLY A 24 -0.37 18.88 -11.71
N THR A 25 -0.96 19.70 -10.85
CA THR A 25 -1.55 19.28 -9.57
C THR A 25 -2.82 18.50 -9.90
N GLY A 26 -2.67 17.28 -10.40
CA GLY A 26 -3.78 16.37 -10.59
C GLY A 26 -4.32 15.98 -9.22
N VAL A 27 -5.52 16.43 -8.88
CA VAL A 27 -6.24 15.94 -7.70
C VAL A 27 -6.30 14.42 -7.81
N PRO A 28 -5.73 13.66 -6.86
CA PRO A 28 -5.67 12.21 -6.97
C PRO A 28 -7.09 11.66 -7.09
N ALA A 29 -7.26 10.66 -7.95
CA ALA A 29 -8.56 10.06 -8.19
C ALA A 29 -9.18 9.61 -6.85
N ARG A 30 -10.48 9.85 -6.65
CA ARG A 30 -11.19 9.58 -5.38
C ARG A 30 -10.94 8.20 -4.76
N HIS A 31 -10.64 7.20 -5.58
CA HIS A 31 -10.36 5.84 -5.13
C HIS A 31 -8.95 5.69 -4.52
N LEU A 32 -7.97 6.48 -4.96
CA LEU A 32 -6.61 6.52 -4.41
C LEU A 32 -6.58 7.18 -3.03
N ILE A 33 -7.22 8.35 -2.90
CA ILE A 33 -7.40 9.04 -1.60
C ILE A 33 -8.15 8.14 -0.62
N ARG A 34 -9.15 7.40 -1.10
CA ARG A 34 -9.90 6.43 -0.30
C ARG A 34 -9.06 5.20 0.08
N GLY A 35 -8.12 4.80 -0.78
CA GLY A 35 -7.13 3.76 -0.50
C GLY A 35 -6.23 4.17 0.67
N GLU A 36 -5.55 5.30 0.56
CA GLU A 36 -4.63 5.81 1.59
C GLU A 36 -5.32 6.04 2.93
N ARG A 37 -6.50 6.68 2.93
CA ARG A 37 -7.28 6.88 4.16
C ARG A 37 -7.76 5.55 4.75
N GLY A 38 -8.05 4.57 3.89
CA GLY A 38 -8.40 3.22 4.33
C GLY A 38 -7.23 2.47 4.96
N GLU A 39 -6.04 2.54 4.37
CA GLU A 39 -4.81 1.99 4.96
C GLU A 39 -4.51 2.62 6.33
N ALA A 40 -4.63 3.94 6.45
CA ALA A 40 -4.44 4.63 7.72
C ALA A 40 -5.46 4.21 8.79
N ALA A 41 -6.74 4.05 8.42
CA ALA A 41 -7.77 3.56 9.33
C ALA A 41 -7.52 2.10 9.74
N ALA A 42 -7.12 1.24 8.80
CA ALA A 42 -6.77 -0.14 9.07
C ALA A 42 -5.59 -0.26 10.03
N GLU A 43 -4.54 0.50 9.79
CA GLU A 43 -3.39 0.59 10.68
C GLU A 43 -3.79 1.03 12.09
N ALA A 44 -4.56 2.11 12.23
CA ALA A 44 -4.99 2.61 13.53
C ALA A 44 -5.77 1.55 14.32
N GLU A 45 -6.66 0.81 13.65
CA GLU A 45 -7.41 -0.28 14.28
C GLU A 45 -6.51 -1.47 14.66
N LEU A 46 -5.53 -1.83 13.82
CA LEU A 46 -4.57 -2.90 14.13
C LEU A 46 -3.72 -2.53 15.35
N LEU A 47 -3.21 -1.29 15.43
CA LEU A 47 -2.49 -0.78 16.60
C LEU A 47 -3.36 -0.88 17.86
N ARG A 48 -4.63 -0.46 17.78
CA ARG A 48 -5.59 -0.57 18.90
C ARG A 48 -5.83 -2.02 19.34
N ARG A 49 -5.72 -2.98 18.43
CA ARG A 49 -5.84 -4.44 18.68
C ARG A 49 -4.52 -5.09 19.12
N GLY A 50 -3.47 -4.31 19.40
CA GLY A 50 -2.18 -4.81 19.90
C GLY A 50 -1.25 -5.35 18.82
N TYR A 51 -1.48 -5.01 17.56
CA TYR A 51 -0.51 -5.25 16.50
C TYR A 51 0.54 -4.14 16.52
N ALA A 52 1.78 -4.46 16.15
CA ALA A 52 2.82 -3.49 15.86
C ALA A 52 3.07 -3.48 14.35
N VAL A 53 2.90 -2.34 13.68
CA VAL A 53 3.21 -2.22 12.25
C VAL A 53 4.73 -2.21 12.08
N VAL A 54 5.23 -3.16 11.29
CA VAL A 54 6.66 -3.33 10.97
C VAL A 54 6.97 -2.65 9.64
N GLU A 55 6.10 -2.82 8.65
CA GLU A 55 6.32 -2.32 7.30
C GLU A 55 4.97 -2.03 6.61
N ARG A 56 4.96 -1.08 5.67
CA ARG A 56 3.78 -0.66 4.91
C ARG A 56 4.09 -0.73 3.42
N ASN A 57 3.10 -1.09 2.61
CA ASN A 57 3.16 -1.07 1.16
C ASN A 57 4.40 -1.80 0.59
N TRP A 58 4.72 -2.96 1.16
CA TRP A 58 5.87 -3.76 0.71
C TRP A 58 5.57 -4.43 -0.63
N ARG A 59 6.47 -4.29 -1.60
CA ARG A 59 6.25 -4.73 -2.99
C ARG A 59 7.41 -5.58 -3.47
N CYS A 60 7.09 -6.57 -4.29
CA CYS A 60 8.08 -7.44 -4.92
C CYS A 60 7.63 -7.84 -6.33
N ARG A 61 8.51 -8.51 -7.07
CA ARG A 61 8.10 -9.13 -8.33
C ARG A 61 7.11 -10.26 -8.05
N GLY A 62 5.85 -10.05 -8.43
CA GLY A 62 4.78 -11.04 -8.33
C GLY A 62 3.79 -10.82 -7.18
N GLY A 63 3.97 -9.79 -6.34
CA GLY A 63 3.02 -9.54 -5.25
C GLY A 63 3.33 -8.28 -4.44
N GLU A 64 2.39 -7.92 -3.58
CA GLU A 64 2.47 -6.80 -2.65
C GLU A 64 1.80 -7.20 -1.33
N ILE A 65 2.19 -6.54 -0.25
CA ILE A 65 1.62 -6.68 1.09
C ILE A 65 1.35 -5.26 1.61
N ASP A 66 0.10 -4.97 1.91
CA ASP A 66 -0.31 -3.62 2.33
C ASP A 66 0.28 -3.27 3.69
N LEU A 67 0.18 -4.18 4.67
CA LEU A 67 0.81 -4.03 5.98
C LEU A 67 1.47 -5.32 6.43
N VAL A 68 2.71 -5.20 6.93
CA VAL A 68 3.38 -6.26 7.69
C VAL A 68 3.34 -5.85 9.15
N CYS A 69 2.77 -6.69 9.99
CA CYS A 69 2.60 -6.45 11.41
C CYS A 69 3.24 -7.56 12.25
N ARG A 70 3.42 -7.28 13.54
CA ARG A 70 3.76 -8.27 14.55
C ARG A 70 2.68 -8.28 15.62
N GLN A 71 2.21 -9.45 16.01
CA GLN A 71 1.35 -9.63 17.19
C GLN A 71 1.96 -10.74 18.05
N GLY A 72 2.57 -10.36 19.17
CA GLY A 72 3.39 -11.28 19.96
C GLY A 72 4.59 -11.81 19.14
N ALA A 73 4.72 -13.13 19.04
CA ALA A 73 5.74 -13.79 18.22
C ALA A 73 5.34 -13.91 16.73
N THR A 74 4.08 -13.68 16.39
CA THR A 74 3.54 -13.92 15.05
C THR A 74 3.76 -12.73 14.12
N LEU A 75 4.32 -13.00 12.94
CA LEU A 75 4.33 -12.06 11.83
C LEU A 75 2.99 -12.13 11.09
N VAL A 76 2.33 -11.01 10.91
CA VAL A 76 1.00 -10.95 10.30
C VAL A 76 1.09 -10.16 9.00
N PHE A 77 0.75 -10.80 7.90
CA PHE A 77 0.61 -10.14 6.61
C PHE A 77 -0.84 -9.72 6.45
N VAL A 78 -1.09 -8.41 6.38
CA VAL A 78 -2.44 -7.86 6.32
C VAL A 78 -2.71 -7.27 4.95
N GLU A 79 -3.79 -7.73 4.33
CA GLU A 79 -4.40 -7.09 3.18
C GLU A 79 -5.45 -6.08 3.65
N VAL A 80 -5.47 -4.88 3.08
CA VAL A 80 -6.45 -3.82 3.37
C VAL A 80 -7.41 -3.71 2.19
N LYS A 81 -8.72 -3.78 2.47
CA LYS A 81 -9.76 -3.60 1.46
C LYS A 81 -10.73 -2.52 1.86
N THR A 82 -10.68 -1.39 1.16
CA THR A 82 -11.65 -0.30 1.34
C THR A 82 -12.87 -0.48 0.43
N ARG A 83 -14.06 -0.43 1.02
CA ARG A 83 -15.36 -0.49 0.35
C ARG A 83 -16.14 0.80 0.56
N ASP A 84 -16.99 1.12 -0.40
CA ASP A 84 -18.00 2.18 -0.28
C ASP A 84 -19.24 1.62 0.42
N ALA A 85 -19.84 2.33 1.37
CA ALA A 85 -21.07 1.91 2.04
C ALA A 85 -22.24 1.65 1.08
N ARG A 86 -22.21 2.21 -0.14
CA ARG A 86 -23.21 1.96 -1.19
C ARG A 86 -22.92 0.70 -2.03
N GLY A 87 -21.75 0.08 -1.86
CA GLY A 87 -21.40 -1.17 -2.52
C GLY A 87 -22.13 -2.33 -1.87
N ARG A 88 -22.93 -3.06 -2.66
CA ARG A 88 -23.54 -4.36 -2.29
C ARG A 88 -22.58 -5.15 -1.40
N GLN A 89 -23.11 -5.67 -0.30
CA GLN A 89 -22.44 -6.56 0.64
C GLN A 89 -21.77 -7.70 -0.12
N MET A 90 -20.54 -7.49 -0.57
CA MET A 90 -19.69 -8.59 -1.01
C MET A 90 -19.48 -9.42 0.25
N PRO A 91 -19.69 -10.74 0.20
CA PRO A 91 -19.40 -11.61 1.32
C PRO A 91 -18.05 -11.22 1.90
N VAL A 92 -17.99 -11.16 3.21
CA VAL A 92 -16.77 -10.80 3.96
C VAL A 92 -15.61 -11.76 3.63
N GLU A 93 -15.85 -12.87 2.91
CA GLU A 93 -15.27 -14.14 3.34
C GLU A 93 -14.27 -14.81 2.37
N ALA A 94 -13.82 -14.16 1.28
CA ALA A 94 -12.71 -14.76 0.53
C ALA A 94 -11.85 -13.75 -0.22
N LEU A 95 -10.55 -13.76 0.09
CA LEU A 95 -9.52 -13.36 -0.86
C LEU A 95 -9.68 -14.20 -2.13
N SER A 96 -9.70 -13.56 -3.31
CA SER A 96 -9.77 -14.31 -4.57
C SER A 96 -8.55 -15.23 -4.71
N PRO A 97 -8.66 -16.35 -5.44
CA PRO A 97 -7.53 -17.27 -5.63
C PRO A 97 -6.26 -16.57 -6.13
N THR A 98 -6.40 -15.64 -7.08
CA THR A 98 -5.31 -14.81 -7.58
C THR A 98 -4.68 -13.95 -6.50
N LYS A 99 -5.50 -13.31 -5.65
CA LYS A 99 -5.03 -12.45 -4.56
C LYS A 99 -4.31 -13.29 -3.48
N LYS A 100 -4.85 -14.46 -3.13
CA LYS A 100 -4.18 -15.43 -2.24
C LYS A 100 -2.81 -15.83 -2.78
N SER A 101 -2.73 -16.24 -4.04
CA SER A 101 -1.45 -16.64 -4.68
C SER A 101 -0.41 -15.51 -4.67
N ARG A 102 -0.81 -14.26 -4.94
CA ARG A 102 0.08 -13.10 -4.88
C ARG A 102 0.55 -12.79 -3.46
N LEU A 103 -0.34 -12.86 -2.47
CA LEU A 103 0.00 -12.67 -1.06
C LEU A 103 0.96 -13.76 -0.56
N LEU A 104 0.74 -15.02 -0.92
CA LEU A 104 1.64 -16.13 -0.60
C LEU A 104 3.03 -15.92 -1.21
N THR A 105 3.09 -15.50 -2.48
CA THR A 105 4.34 -15.18 -3.17
C THR A 105 5.08 -14.04 -2.48
N ALA A 106 4.35 -12.98 -2.13
CA ALA A 106 4.92 -11.82 -1.47
C ALA A 106 5.43 -12.17 -0.07
N ALA A 107 4.64 -12.87 0.74
CA ALA A 107 5.03 -13.33 2.07
C ALA A 107 6.28 -14.21 2.02
N SER A 108 6.35 -15.16 1.08
CA SER A 108 7.54 -16.02 0.94
C SER A 108 8.81 -15.24 0.61
N ARG A 109 8.71 -14.25 -0.27
CA ARG A 109 9.83 -13.36 -0.56
C ARG A 109 10.21 -12.50 0.63
N TYR A 110 9.22 -11.96 1.36
CA TYR A 110 9.45 -11.17 2.57
C TYR A 110 10.22 -11.97 3.62
N LEU A 111 9.75 -13.18 3.92
CA LEU A 111 10.39 -14.07 4.90
C LEU A 111 11.82 -14.43 4.49
N SER A 112 12.06 -14.66 3.19
CA SER A 112 13.41 -14.93 2.68
C SER A 112 14.34 -13.73 2.81
N GLU A 113 13.87 -12.55 2.40
CA GLU A 113 14.67 -11.31 2.43
C GLU A 113 15.02 -10.91 3.86
N LYS A 114 14.08 -11.07 4.80
CA LYS A 114 14.27 -10.71 6.20
C LYS A 114 14.85 -11.84 7.07
N ASN A 115 15.08 -13.02 6.50
CA ASN A 115 15.49 -14.23 7.22
C ASN A 115 14.59 -14.56 8.43
N LEU A 116 13.27 -14.59 8.20
CA LEU A 116 12.23 -14.76 9.24
C LEU A 116 11.45 -16.08 9.10
N TRP A 117 12.01 -17.06 8.41
CA TRP A 117 11.38 -18.35 8.16
C TRP A 117 11.05 -19.16 9.42
N ASP A 118 11.76 -18.88 10.52
CA ASP A 118 11.59 -19.48 11.84
C ASP A 118 10.43 -18.89 12.65
N ARG A 119 9.80 -17.82 12.17
CA ARG A 119 8.70 -17.16 12.88
C ARG A 119 7.35 -17.72 12.47
N PRO A 120 6.42 -17.91 13.43
CA PRO A 120 5.04 -18.16 13.06
C PRO A 120 4.52 -16.95 12.29
N CYS A 121 3.83 -17.20 11.18
CA CYS A 121 3.12 -16.13 10.48
C CYS A 121 1.64 -16.45 10.32
N ARG A 122 0.87 -15.54 9.72
CA ARG A 122 -0.51 -15.75 9.26
C ARG A 122 -0.93 -14.61 8.33
N PHE A 123 -2.11 -14.72 7.75
CA PHE A 123 -2.73 -13.62 6.98
C PHE A 123 -4.01 -13.14 7.63
N ASP A 124 -4.10 -11.83 7.81
CA ASP A 124 -5.33 -11.17 8.25
C ASP A 124 -5.87 -10.30 7.10
N LEU A 125 -7.16 -10.01 7.11
CA LEU A 125 -7.84 -9.08 6.20
C LEU A 125 -8.42 -7.92 7.02
N ALA A 126 -8.03 -6.70 6.71
CA ALA A 126 -8.65 -5.49 7.24
C ALA A 126 -9.66 -4.94 6.22
N ALA A 127 -10.95 -5.19 6.47
CA ALA A 127 -12.04 -4.65 5.67
C ALA A 127 -12.45 -3.28 6.22
N VAL A 128 -12.26 -2.23 5.41
CA VAL A 128 -12.59 -0.84 5.75
C VAL A 128 -13.87 -0.44 5.03
N THR A 129 -14.85 0.05 5.78
CA THR A 129 -16.10 0.60 5.23
C THR A 129 -16.14 2.09 5.47
N ALA A 130 -16.26 2.88 4.40
CA ALA A 130 -16.49 4.32 4.50
C ALA A 130 -17.99 4.61 4.45
N ASP A 131 -18.55 5.10 5.55
CA ASP A 131 -20.00 5.28 5.75
C ASP A 131 -20.40 6.75 5.92
N GLY A 132 -19.78 7.66 5.17
CA GLY A 132 -20.16 9.09 5.15
C GLY A 132 -19.85 9.87 6.43
N GLU A 133 -19.94 9.23 7.60
CA GLU A 133 -19.64 9.77 8.93
C GLU A 133 -18.24 9.36 9.41
N GLY A 134 -17.69 8.26 8.89
CA GLY A 134 -16.33 7.85 9.23
C GLY A 134 -15.82 6.66 8.43
N MET A 135 -14.85 5.97 9.04
CA MET A 135 -14.33 4.69 8.55
C MET A 135 -14.45 3.67 9.67
N SER A 136 -15.17 2.58 9.41
CA SER A 136 -15.21 1.42 10.29
C SER A 136 -14.30 0.31 9.75
N VAL A 137 -13.61 -0.38 10.65
CA VAL A 137 -12.64 -1.43 10.27
C VAL A 137 -12.99 -2.74 10.95
N ARG A 138 -13.15 -3.80 10.15
CA ARG A 138 -13.27 -5.18 10.61
C ARG A 138 -12.01 -5.95 10.24
N VAL A 139 -11.34 -6.51 11.25
CA VAL A 139 -10.19 -7.41 11.02
C VAL A 139 -10.67 -8.85 11.13
N GLU A 140 -10.49 -9.61 10.05
CA GLU A 140 -10.66 -11.06 10.01
C GLU A 140 -9.30 -11.72 10.02
N ARG A 141 -9.11 -12.70 10.90
CA ARG A 141 -7.82 -13.36 11.11
C ARG A 141 -7.77 -14.67 10.35
N ASP A 142 -6.56 -15.08 9.98
CA ASP A 142 -6.29 -16.41 9.41
C ASP A 142 -7.10 -16.68 8.12
N VAL A 143 -7.24 -15.67 7.26
CA VAL A 143 -8.05 -15.71 6.03
C VAL A 143 -7.46 -16.58 4.92
N ILE A 144 -6.22 -17.04 5.10
CA ILE A 144 -5.58 -18.06 4.28
C ILE A 144 -5.22 -19.21 5.22
N GLN A 145 -6.06 -20.24 5.24
CA GLN A 145 -5.75 -21.51 5.88
C GLN A 145 -4.75 -22.27 5.00
N ALA A 146 -3.58 -22.62 5.55
CA ALA A 146 -2.79 -23.70 4.98
C ALA A 146 -3.42 -25.04 5.38
N ALA A 147 -3.24 -26.08 4.56
CA ALA A 147 -3.52 -27.43 5.03
C ALA A 147 -2.65 -27.67 6.27
N SER A 148 -3.31 -27.89 7.41
CA SER A 148 -2.77 -28.05 8.76
C SER A 148 -1.34 -28.60 8.83
N ALA A 149 -0.37 -27.75 9.20
CA ALA A 149 0.80 -28.17 9.96
C ALA A 149 0.49 -27.96 11.46
N ALA A 150 0.75 -28.98 12.26
CA ALA A 150 0.45 -28.99 13.69
C ALA A 150 1.05 -27.76 14.42
N ALA A 151 0.24 -27.17 15.30
CA ALA A 151 0.62 -26.16 16.31
C ALA A 151 1.45 -24.95 15.83
N GLY A 152 0.75 -23.90 15.38
CA GLY A 152 1.18 -22.51 15.59
C GLY A 152 2.10 -21.89 14.53
N ALA A 153 2.64 -22.65 13.58
CA ALA A 153 3.35 -22.10 12.44
C ALA A 153 2.45 -22.22 11.20
N TRP A 154 1.82 -21.13 10.77
CA TRP A 154 1.34 -21.09 9.38
C TRP A 154 2.61 -21.08 8.51
N GLN A 155 2.95 -22.24 7.98
CA GLN A 155 3.92 -22.43 6.91
C GLN A 155 3.16 -23.13 5.78
N PRO A 156 3.17 -22.58 4.55
CA PRO A 156 2.44 -23.17 3.44
C PRO A 156 3.13 -24.42 2.84
N TRP A 157 4.19 -24.93 3.47
CA TRP A 157 4.89 -26.18 3.15
C TRP A 157 5.40 -26.86 4.42
#